data_AF-A0A1X7BSL3-F1
#
_entry.id   AF-A0A1X7BSL3-F1
#
_cell.length_a   1.000
_cell.length_b   1.000
_cell.length_c   1.000
_cell.angle_alpha   90.00
_cell.angle_beta   90.00
_cell.angle_gamma   90.00
#
_symmetry.space_group_name_H-M   'P 1'
#
loop_
_entity.id
_entity.type
_entity.pdbx_description
1 polymer ?
#
loop_
_entity_poly.entity_id
_entity_poly.type
_entity_poly.pdbx_seq_one_letter_code
_entity_poly.pdbx_strand_id
1 'polypeptide(L)'
;MKQAKLTELRRNLSTMLNAVNNDHEPLIVTRRRGKPVVMISLEDFEAMSRPATQVMASRDSARLLSSLTEVDEITFVANTPEEPEKHGQKY
;
A
#
# COMPACT_ATOMS: atom_id res chain seq x y z
N MET A 1 -7.83 -7.85 1.53
CA MET A 1 -7.66 -9.29 1.88
C MET A 1 -8.95 -10.06 1.57
N LYS A 2 -8.89 -10.98 0.61
CA LYS A 2 -10.06 -11.73 0.10
C LYS A 2 -10.15 -13.11 0.74
N GLN A 3 -11.34 -13.72 0.79
CA GLN A 3 -11.53 -15.08 1.28
C GLN A 3 -12.30 -15.92 0.26
N ALA A 4 -11.89 -17.18 0.07
CA ALA A 4 -12.56 -18.13 -0.81
C ALA A 4 -12.69 -19.51 -0.14
N LYS A 5 -13.74 -20.25 -0.49
CA LYS A 5 -13.86 -21.66 -0.11
C LYS A 5 -13.07 -22.52 -1.10
N LEU A 6 -12.49 -23.63 -0.64
CA LEU A 6 -11.72 -24.56 -1.48
C LEU A 6 -12.49 -25.04 -2.73
N THR A 7 -13.81 -25.23 -2.63
CA THR A 7 -14.66 -25.63 -3.77
C THR A 7 -14.75 -24.54 -4.84
N GLU A 8 -14.79 -23.28 -4.42
CA GLU A 8 -14.85 -22.13 -5.32
C GLU A 8 -13.49 -21.91 -5.98
N LEU A 9 -12.42 -21.96 -5.19
CA LEU A 9 -11.04 -21.90 -5.69
C LEU A 9 -10.78 -22.95 -6.76
N ARG A 10 -11.26 -24.20 -6.58
CA ARG A 10 -11.08 -25.26 -7.59
C ARG A 10 -11.80 -24.98 -8.90
N ARG A 11 -12.95 -24.32 -8.86
CA ARG A 11 -13.71 -23.96 -10.07
C ARG A 11 -13.09 -22.79 -10.81
N ASN A 12 -12.50 -21.85 -10.07
CA ASN A 12 -12.01 -20.57 -10.58
C ASN A 12 -10.49 -20.39 -10.40
N LEU A 13 -9.72 -21.49 -10.39
CA LEU A 13 -8.32 -21.48 -9.95
C LEU A 13 -7.48 -20.50 -10.78
N SER A 14 -7.58 -20.57 -12.11
CA SER A 14 -6.77 -19.72 -12.99
C SER A 14 -7.09 -18.23 -12.80
N THR A 15 -8.37 -17.87 -12.69
CA THR A 15 -8.79 -16.48 -12.43
C THR A 15 -8.29 -15.98 -11.08
N MET A 16 -8.36 -16.80 -10.04
CA MET A 16 -7.90 -16.42 -8.70
C MET A 16 -6.37 -16.32 -8.62
N LEU A 17 -5.62 -17.19 -9.32
CA LEU A 17 -4.17 -17.07 -9.43
C LEU A 17 -3.77 -15.75 -10.12
N ASN A 18 -4.44 -15.41 -11.22
CA ASN A 18 -4.19 -14.14 -11.92
C ASN A 18 -4.53 -12.93 -11.02
N ALA A 19 -5.63 -12.98 -10.27
CA ALA A 19 -6.00 -11.90 -9.36
C ALA A 19 -4.96 -11.72 -8.24
N VAL A 20 -4.45 -12.81 -7.66
CA VAL A 20 -3.41 -12.73 -6.61
C VAL A 20 -2.11 -12.13 -7.16
N ASN A 21 -1.74 -12.46 -8.40
CA ASN A 21 -0.54 -11.89 -9.03
C ASN A 21 -0.72 -10.43 -9.47
N ASN A 22 -1.90 -10.04 -9.96
CA ASN A 22 -2.13 -8.69 -10.46
C ASN A 22 -2.44 -7.68 -9.36
N ASP A 23 -3.26 -8.08 -8.39
CA ASP A 23 -3.72 -7.19 -7.32
C ASP A 23 -2.73 -7.15 -6.14
N HIS A 24 -1.74 -8.05 -6.11
CA HIS A 24 -0.85 -8.27 -4.95
C HIS A 24 -1.62 -8.40 -3.62
N GLU A 25 -2.83 -8.94 -3.68
CA GLU A 25 -3.70 -9.09 -2.53
C GLU A 25 -3.72 -10.56 -2.04
N PRO A 26 -3.46 -10.80 -0.75
CA PRO A 26 -3.56 -12.14 -0.18
C PRO A 26 -4.99 -12.70 -0.22
N LEU A 27 -5.09 -13.99 -0.57
CA LEU A 27 -6.33 -14.77 -0.60
C LEU A 27 -6.30 -15.85 0.49
N ILE A 28 -7.25 -15.80 1.42
CA ILE A 28 -7.45 -16.86 2.42
C ILE A 28 -8.34 -17.95 1.84
N VAL A 29 -7.85 -19.18 1.87
CA VAL A 29 -8.57 -20.37 1.40
C VAL A 29 -9.01 -21.20 2.60
N THR A 30 -10.33 -21.43 2.70
CA THR A 30 -10.93 -22.21 3.79
C THR A 30 -11.47 -23.55 3.30
N ARG A 31 -11.43 -24.59 4.16
CA ARG A 31 -11.96 -25.93 3.87
C ARG A 31 -12.79 -26.47 5.04
N ARG A 32 -13.87 -27.21 4.76
CA ARG A 32 -14.82 -27.70 5.78
C ARG A 32 -14.20 -28.51 6.92
N ARG A 33 -13.06 -29.18 6.71
CA ARG A 33 -12.45 -30.10 7.67
C ARG A 33 -10.94 -29.90 7.82
N GLY A 34 -10.45 -28.68 7.71
CA GLY A 34 -9.03 -28.46 7.94
C GLY A 34 -8.63 -27.00 8.01
N LYS A 35 -7.36 -26.79 8.37
CA LYS A 35 -6.80 -25.46 8.61
C LYS A 35 -6.86 -24.60 7.35
N PRO A 36 -7.15 -23.29 7.49
CA PRO A 36 -7.09 -22.34 6.39
C PRO A 36 -5.65 -22.13 5.93
N VAL A 37 -5.50 -21.72 4.68
CA VAL A 37 -4.20 -21.45 4.05
C VAL A 37 -4.27 -20.07 3.39
N VAL A 38 -3.16 -19.35 3.35
CA VAL A 38 -3.03 -18.08 2.63
C VAL A 38 -2.31 -18.34 1.31
N MET A 39 -2.85 -17.78 0.23
CA MET A 39 -2.23 -17.73 -1.08
C MET A 39 -1.80 -16.29 -1.35
N ILE A 40 -0.55 -16.10 -1.77
CA ILE A 40 0.06 -14.83 -2.13
C ILE A 40 0.89 -15.00 -3.40
N SER A 41 1.21 -13.90 -4.07
CA SER A 41 2.12 -13.93 -5.21
C SER A 41 3.51 -14.37 -4.74
N LEU A 42 4.30 -14.92 -5.67
CA LEU A 42 5.68 -15.29 -5.37
C LEU A 42 6.51 -14.05 -4.99
N GLU A 43 6.29 -12.93 -5.66
CA GLU A 43 6.99 -11.67 -5.40
C GLU A 43 6.73 -11.18 -3.97
N ASP A 44 5.48 -11.19 -3.51
CA ASP A 44 5.14 -10.75 -2.14
C ASP A 44 5.73 -11.71 -1.09
N PHE A 45 5.74 -13.02 -1.39
CA PHE A 45 6.37 -14.01 -0.52
C PHE A 45 7.89 -13.77 -0.41
N GLU A 46 8.55 -13.52 -1.53
CA GLU A 46 9.98 -13.23 -1.57
C GLU A 46 10.30 -11.90 -0.88
N ALA A 47 9.47 -10.87 -1.06
CA ALA A 47 9.63 -9.58 -0.39
C ALA A 47 9.51 -9.71 1.14
N MET A 48 8.59 -10.54 1.63
CA MET A 48 8.41 -10.80 3.07
C MET A 48 9.49 -11.74 3.63
N SER A 49 10.00 -12.67 2.82
CA SER A 49 11.10 -13.57 3.21
C SER A 49 12.47 -12.89 3.15
N ARG A 50 12.61 -11.74 2.45
CA ARG A 50 13.86 -10.99 2.43
C ARG A 50 14.14 -10.47 3.84
N PRO A 51 15.24 -10.90 4.48
CA PRO A 51 15.70 -10.25 5.70
C PRO A 51 16.01 -8.78 5.37
N ALA A 52 15.80 -7.89 6.35
CA ALA A 52 16.06 -6.44 6.24
C ALA A 52 17.53 -6.07 5.95
N THR A 53 18.39 -7.03 5.60
CA THR A 53 19.80 -6.84 5.24
C THR A 53 20.00 -5.93 4.02
N GLN A 54 18.96 -5.70 3.21
CA GLN A 54 19.01 -4.73 2.10
C GLN A 54 19.24 -3.27 2.58
N VAL A 55 18.86 -2.92 3.82
CA VAL A 55 19.16 -1.59 4.40
C VAL A 55 20.60 -1.51 4.90
N MET A 56 21.18 -2.64 5.30
CA MET A 56 22.53 -2.71 5.89
C MET A 56 23.64 -2.89 4.85
N ALA A 57 23.32 -3.30 3.63
CA ALA A 57 24.28 -3.47 2.53
C ALA A 57 24.58 -2.17 1.75
N SER A 58 23.88 -1.07 2.00
CA SER A 58 24.32 0.24 1.50
C SER A 58 25.19 0.91 2.56
N ARG A 59 26.48 1.05 2.27
CA ARG A 59 27.36 2.05 2.91
C ARG A 59 26.86 3.51 2.70
N ASP A 60 25.73 3.70 2.02
CA ASP A 60 25.15 4.96 1.56
C ASP A 60 23.70 5.25 2.04
N SER A 61 23.11 4.45 2.95
CA SER A 61 21.71 4.64 3.38
C SER A 61 21.43 5.96 4.12
N ALA A 62 22.47 6.64 4.61
CA ALA A 62 22.35 7.98 5.20
C ALA A 62 22.01 9.07 4.16
N ARG A 63 22.47 8.93 2.91
CA ARG A 63 22.28 9.95 1.85
C ARG A 63 20.89 9.86 1.20
N LEU A 64 20.30 8.66 1.17
CA LEU A 64 18.93 8.46 0.65
C LEU A 64 17.86 8.89 1.66
N LEU A 65 18.11 8.79 2.97
CA LEU A 65 17.21 9.36 3.98
C LEU A 65 17.15 10.90 3.91
N SER A 66 18.25 11.59 3.59
CA SER A 66 18.25 13.05 3.43
C SER A 66 17.46 13.55 2.21
N SER A 67 17.28 12.72 1.16
CA SER A 67 16.46 13.09 0.00
C SER A 67 14.95 12.86 0.21
N LEU A 68 14.56 12.11 1.25
CA LEU A 68 13.16 11.90 1.61
C LEU A 68 12.62 12.98 2.56
N THR A 69 13.51 13.72 3.23
CA THR A 69 13.14 14.86 4.09
C THR A 69 12.88 16.16 3.33
N GLU A 70 13.07 16.20 2.01
CA GLU A 70 12.92 17.43 1.21
C GLU A 70 11.56 17.54 0.49
N VAL A 71 10.63 16.60 0.72
CA VAL A 71 9.33 16.55 0.01
C VAL A 71 8.14 16.63 0.98
N ASP A 72 8.30 17.32 2.12
CA ASP A 72 7.19 17.63 3.04
C ASP A 72 6.94 19.14 3.17
N GLU A 73 7.13 19.89 2.08
CA GLU A 73 6.51 21.22 1.93
C GLU A 73 5.34 21.15 0.94
N ILE A 74 4.39 20.22 1.17
CA ILE A 74 3.03 20.44 0.66
C ILE A 74 2.40 21.46 1.60
N THR A 75 2.63 22.73 1.26
CA THR A 75 2.01 23.89 1.91
C THR A 75 0.50 23.81 1.69
N PHE A 76 -0.23 23.22 2.64
CA PHE A 76 -1.68 23.40 2.76
C PHE A 76 -1.95 24.36 3.92
N VAL A 77 -2.06 25.65 3.61
CA VAL A 77 -2.75 26.61 4.49
C VAL A 77 -3.73 27.40 3.65
N ALA A 78 -4.95 26.87 3.65
CA ALA A 78 -6.25 27.56 3.68
C ALA A 78 -6.36 28.90 2.91
N ASN A 79 -6.99 28.83 1.74
CA ASN A 79 -7.89 29.90 1.31
C ASN A 79 -8.97 30.08 2.39
N THR A 80 -9.00 31.25 3.01
CA THR A 80 -10.19 31.76 3.70
C THR A 80 -10.68 32.97 2.87
N PRO A 81 -11.94 32.99 2.42
CA PRO A 81 -12.44 34.01 1.51
C PRO A 81 -12.55 35.37 2.21
N GLU A 82 -11.89 36.38 1.66
CA GLU A 82 -12.08 37.78 2.04
C GLU A 82 -13.46 38.24 1.53
N GLU A 83 -14.42 38.41 2.44
CA GLU A 83 -15.63 39.21 2.19
C GLU A 83 -15.41 40.66 2.64
N PRO A 84 -16.04 41.64 1.97
CA PRO A 84 -15.50 42.99 1.83
C PRO A 84 -15.86 43.91 2.99
N GLU A 85 -14.85 44.54 3.59
CA GLU A 85 -15.05 45.70 4.46
C GLU A 85 -15.44 46.93 3.61
N LYS A 86 -16.71 47.32 3.69
CA LYS A 86 -17.15 48.66 3.31
C LYS A 86 -16.94 49.62 4.49
N HIS A 87 -16.51 50.83 4.11
CA HIS A 87 -16.74 52.13 4.76
C HIS A 87 -15.56 52.73 5.54
N GLY A 88 -14.94 53.75 4.94
CA GLY A 88 -13.89 54.56 5.56
C GLY A 88 -13.41 55.69 4.65
N GLN A 89 -14.31 56.62 4.37
CA GLN A 89 -14.13 57.92 3.72
C GLN A 89 -12.76 58.60 3.99
N LYS A 90 -12.13 59.18 2.95
CA LYS A 90 -11.79 60.62 2.85
C LYS A 90 -10.75 60.93 1.75
N TYR A 91 -11.06 62.01 1.03
CA TYR A 91 -10.32 62.78 0.01
C TYR A 91 -10.35 62.25 -1.42
#